data_AF-A0A445MSE9-F1
#
_entry.id   AF-A0A445MSE9-F1
#
_cell.length_a   1.000
_cell.length_b   1.000
_cell.length_c   1.000
_cell.angle_alpha   90.00
_cell.angle_beta   90.00
_cell.angle_gamma   90.00
#
_symmetry.space_group_name_H-M   'P 1'
#
loop_
_entity.id
_entity.type
_entity.pdbx_description
1 polymer ?
#
loop_
_entity_poly.entity_id
_entity_poly.type
_entity_poly.pdbx_seq_one_letter_code
_entity_poly.pdbx_strand_id
1 'polypeptide(L)'
;MRLKSTGLGSTELFGNLTEMEKSMSGVLMMVKIEKPVVWRVRVFLSPQDLRAIVWRALMPWNVQFVITTLLRQCLKHFVDNKLSLRKRPLKNQV
;
A
#
# COMPACT_ATOMS: atom_id res chain seq x y z
N MET A 1 6.38 -4.72 28.64
CA MET A 1 7.81 -5.06 28.41
C MET A 1 8.15 -4.75 26.95
N ARG A 2 9.27 -4.08 26.64
CA ARG A 2 9.64 -3.74 25.24
C ARG A 2 10.57 -4.83 24.69
N LEU A 3 10.14 -5.56 23.66
CA LEU A 3 10.94 -6.58 23.00
C LEU A 3 11.66 -5.95 21.80
N LYS A 4 13.00 -6.11 21.73
CA LYS A 4 13.81 -5.72 20.58
C LYS A 4 14.30 -7.01 19.90
N SER A 5 13.87 -7.26 18.66
CA SER A 5 14.43 -8.32 17.83
C SER A 5 15.77 -7.83 17.26
N THR A 6 16.87 -8.46 17.66
CA THR A 6 18.20 -8.20 17.08
C THR A 6 18.43 -9.18 15.93
N GLY A 7 17.93 -8.83 14.74
CA GLY A 7 18.19 -9.62 13.53
C GLY A 7 17.76 -8.85 12.30
N LEU A 8 18.72 -8.56 11.42
CA LEU A 8 18.61 -7.75 10.19
C LEU A 8 18.57 -6.22 10.38
N GLY A 9 19.63 -5.63 10.93
CA GLY A 9 19.90 -4.18 10.82
C GLY A 9 19.13 -3.30 11.82
N SER A 10 19.05 -1.99 11.52
CA SER A 10 18.48 -0.93 12.39
C SER A 10 16.95 -0.89 12.44
N THR A 11 16.27 -1.88 11.86
CA THR A 11 14.80 -1.96 11.88
C THR A 11 14.31 -2.57 13.18
N GLU A 12 13.80 -1.71 14.07
CA GLU A 12 13.13 -2.13 15.29
C GLU A 12 11.65 -2.44 15.02
N LEU A 13 11.19 -3.62 15.46
CA LEU A 13 9.80 -4.03 15.39
C LEU A 13 9.09 -3.62 16.69
N PHE A 14 8.10 -2.74 16.58
CA PHE A 14 7.31 -2.26 17.72
C PHE A 14 6.01 -3.06 17.83
N GLY A 15 5.83 -3.71 18.96
CA GLY A 15 4.60 -4.44 19.26
C GLY A 15 4.39 -4.60 20.75
N ASN A 16 3.15 -4.84 21.14
CA ASN A 16 2.77 -5.20 22.50
C ASN A 16 2.75 -6.72 22.64
N LEU A 17 3.36 -7.20 23.72
CA LEU A 17 3.25 -8.60 24.11
C LEU A 17 1.80 -8.87 24.52
N THR A 18 1.16 -9.85 23.88
CA THR A 18 -0.22 -10.25 24.16
C THR A 18 -0.23 -11.40 25.16
N GLU A 19 0.55 -12.44 24.87
CA GLU A 19 0.55 -13.69 25.64
C GLU A 19 1.95 -14.29 25.69
N MET A 20 2.22 -15.02 26.76
CA MET A 20 3.49 -15.67 27.01
C MET A 20 3.22 -17.06 27.57
N GLU A 21 3.61 -18.09 26.82
CA GLU A 21 3.40 -19.49 27.19
C GLU A 21 4.74 -20.19 27.37
N LYS A 22 4.86 -20.98 28.44
CA LYS A 22 6.06 -21.77 28.70
C LYS A 22 5.98 -23.07 27.88
N SER A 23 6.84 -23.20 26.88
CA SER A 23 6.99 -24.41 26.07
C SER A 23 8.06 -25.32 26.67
N MET A 24 8.05 -26.60 26.30
CA MET A 24 9.04 -27.58 26.78
C MET A 24 10.50 -27.17 26.51
N SER A 25 10.76 -26.39 25.45
CA SER A 25 12.10 -25.98 25.05
C SER A 25 12.37 -24.47 25.15
N GLY A 26 11.42 -23.69 25.68
CA GLY A 26 11.58 -22.23 25.74
C GLY A 26 10.30 -21.50 26.11
N VAL A 27 10.22 -20.21 25.76
CA VAL A 27 9.04 -19.39 26.01
C VAL A 27 8.51 -18.87 24.68
N LEU A 28 7.26 -19.22 24.38
CA LEU A 28 6.55 -18.69 23.22
C LEU A 28 5.97 -17.34 23.59
N MET A 29 6.31 -16.30 22.82
CA MET A 29 5.81 -14.94 23.04
C MET A 29 4.96 -14.53 21.84
N MET A 30 3.65 -14.33 22.06
CA MET A 30 2.77 -13.77 21.04
C MET A 30 2.79 -12.24 21.15
N VAL A 31 3.15 -11.57 20.04
CA VAL A 31 3.30 -10.11 19.99
C VAL A 31 2.36 -9.54 18.94
N LYS A 32 1.51 -8.59 19.35
CA LYS A 32 0.68 -7.79 18.45
C LYS A 32 1.47 -6.59 17.95
N ILE A 33 1.73 -6.55 16.65
CA ILE A 33 2.52 -5.49 16.00
C ILE A 33 1.70 -4.19 15.94
N GLU A 34 2.25 -3.08 16.43
CA GLU A 34 1.58 -1.77 16.43
C GLU A 34 1.84 -0.97 15.16
N LYS A 35 3.06 -1.09 14.60
CA LYS A 35 3.47 -0.37 13.40
C LYS A 35 4.00 -1.34 12.35
N PRO A 36 3.56 -1.26 11.09
CA PRO A 36 4.10 -2.09 10.03
C PRO A 36 5.60 -1.78 9.85
N VAL A 37 6.42 -2.82 9.79
CA VAL A 37 7.84 -2.69 9.52
C VAL A 37 8.01 -2.18 8.09
N VAL A 38 8.67 -1.03 7.93
CA VAL A 38 8.97 -0.46 6.61
C VAL A 38 10.21 -1.15 6.06
N TRP A 39 9.98 -2.10 5.15
CA TRP A 39 11.05 -2.78 4.43
C TRP A 39 11.60 -1.87 3.34
N ARG A 40 12.88 -1.46 3.48
CA ARG A 40 13.58 -0.77 2.40
C ARG A 40 14.27 -1.80 1.51
N VAL A 41 13.60 -2.20 0.44
CA VAL A 41 14.20 -3.06 -0.59
C VAL A 41 15.00 -2.17 -1.54
N ARG A 42 16.33 -2.26 -1.49
CA ARG A 42 17.20 -1.66 -2.51
C ARG A 42 17.40 -2.70 -3.60
N VAL A 43 16.87 -2.44 -4.79
CA VAL A 43 17.07 -3.29 -5.96
C VAL A 43 18.13 -2.64 -6.84
N PHE A 44 19.22 -3.35 -7.09
CA PHE A 44 20.21 -2.96 -8.09
C PHE A 44 19.83 -3.62 -9.41
N LEU A 45 19.28 -2.84 -10.34
CA LEU A 45 18.87 -3.30 -11.65
C LEU A 45 19.93 -2.89 -12.67
N SER A 46 20.38 -3.84 -13.49
CA SER A 46 21.18 -3.49 -14.66
C SER A 46 20.30 -2.80 -15.71
N PRO A 47 20.88 -2.07 -16.69
CA PRO A 47 20.10 -1.45 -17.77
C PRO A 47 19.26 -2.46 -18.57
N GLN A 48 19.71 -3.72 -18.65
CA GLN A 48 18.99 -4.80 -19.32
C GLN A 48 17.76 -5.24 -18.52
N ASP A 49 17.90 -5.36 -17.20
CA ASP A 49 16.78 -5.69 -16.32
C ASP A 49 15.71 -4.60 -16.31
N LEU A 50 16.14 -3.32 -16.34
CA LEU A 50 15.23 -2.19 -16.44
C LEU A 50 14.41 -2.24 -17.74
N ARG A 51 15.08 -2.53 -18.87
CA ARG A 51 14.39 -2.70 -20.16
C ARG A 51 13.40 -3.87 -20.13
N ALA A 52 13.77 -5.00 -19.53
CA ALA A 52 12.89 -6.16 -19.42
C ALA A 52 11.65 -5.86 -18.55
N ILE A 53 11.82 -5.13 -17.45
CA ILE A 53 10.72 -4.70 -16.57
C ILE A 53 9.80 -3.73 -17.33
N VAL A 54 10.37 -2.73 -18.00
CA VAL A 54 9.60 -1.76 -18.78
C VAL A 54 8.84 -2.47 -19.91
N TRP A 55 9.46 -3.41 -20.62
CA TRP A 55 8.80 -4.18 -21.67
C TRP A 55 7.64 -5.04 -21.15
N ARG A 56 7.82 -5.68 -19.98
CA ARG A 56 6.73 -6.41 -19.30
C ARG A 56 5.61 -5.48 -18.83
N ALA A 57 5.95 -4.30 -18.31
CA ALA A 57 4.96 -3.31 -17.89
C ALA A 57 4.16 -2.76 -19.08
N LEU A 58 4.82 -2.59 -20.23
CA LEU A 58 4.22 -2.15 -21.49
C LEU A 58 3.51 -3.26 -22.27
N MET A 59 3.39 -4.47 -21.72
CA MET A 59 2.60 -5.52 -22.37
C MET A 59 1.16 -5.02 -22.62
N PRO A 60 0.59 -5.32 -23.79
CA PRO A 60 -0.68 -4.74 -24.24
C PRO A 60 -1.82 -4.98 -23.23
N TRP A 61 -1.80 -6.12 -22.54
CA TRP A 61 -2.77 -6.43 -21.49
C TRP A 61 -2.70 -5.48 -20.28
N ASN A 62 -1.49 -5.16 -19.83
CA ASN A 62 -1.25 -4.25 -18.70
C ASN A 62 -1.61 -2.81 -19.09
N VAL A 63 -1.26 -2.40 -20.31
CA VAL A 63 -1.59 -1.08 -20.85
C VAL A 63 -3.11 -0.91 -20.97
N GLN A 64 -3.81 -1.92 -21.47
CA GLN A 64 -5.26 -1.92 -21.56
C GLN A 64 -5.92 -1.83 -20.17
N PHE A 65 -5.37 -2.52 -19.17
CA PHE A 65 -5.83 -2.40 -17.79
C PHE A 65 -5.67 -0.97 -17.24
N VAL A 66 -4.52 -0.34 -17.46
CA VAL A 66 -4.27 1.04 -17.02
C VAL A 66 -5.19 2.03 -17.75
N ILE A 67 -5.36 1.89 -19.07
CA ILE A 67 -6.25 2.76 -19.85
C ILE A 67 -7.70 2.63 -19.38
N THR A 68 -8.19 1.40 -19.19
CA THR A 68 -9.57 1.17 -18.74
C THR A 68 -9.82 1.66 -17.31
N THR A 69 -8.85 1.52 -16.41
CA THR A 69 -8.94 2.06 -15.05
C THR A 69 -8.92 3.60 -15.04
N LEU A 70 -8.04 4.23 -15.82
CA LEU A 70 -8.01 5.68 -15.98
C LEU A 70 -9.30 6.23 -16.61
N LEU A 71 -9.82 5.57 -17.65
CA LEU A 71 -11.10 5.94 -18.27
C LEU A 71 -12.25 5.83 -17.27
N ARG A 72 -12.31 4.77 -16.45
CA ARG A 72 -13.33 4.65 -15.38
C ARG A 72 -13.21 5.74 -14.33
N GLN A 73 -11.99 6.07 -13.89
CA GLN A 73 -11.77 7.16 -12.93
C GLN A 73 -12.17 8.52 -13.50
N CYS A 74 -11.82 8.79 -14.76
CA CYS A 74 -12.19 10.02 -15.46
C CYS A 74 -13.72 10.12 -15.64
N LEU A 75 -14.38 9.02 -16.00
CA LEU A 75 -15.84 8.98 -16.13
C LEU A 75 -16.53 9.26 -14.79
N LYS A 76 -16.02 8.66 -13.71
CA LYS A 76 -16.55 8.87 -12.36
C LYS A 76 -16.43 10.35 -11.95
N HIS A 77 -15.26 10.95 -12.16
CA HIS A 77 -15.05 12.37 -11.87
C HIS A 77 -15.96 13.28 -12.71
N PHE A 78 -16.21 12.94 -13.98
CA PHE A 78 -17.12 13.69 -14.83
C PHE A 78 -18.59 13.59 -14.39
N VAL A 79 -19.04 12.39 -14.00
CA VAL A 79 -20.39 12.17 -13.47
C VAL A 79 -20.60 12.93 -12.15
N ASP A 80 -19.63 12.86 -11.25
CA ASP A 80 -19.68 13.57 -9.96
C ASP A 80 -19.71 15.10 -10.17
N ASN A 81 -18.97 15.61 -11.17
CA ASN A 81 -18.95 17.04 -11.50
C ASN A 81 -20.24 17.52 -12.21
N LYS A 82 -20.95 16.66 -12.96
CA LYS A 82 -22.28 16.99 -13.49
C LYS A 82 -23.35 16.99 -12.39
N LEU A 83 -23.24 16.08 -11.42
CA LEU A 83 -24.17 16.00 -10.28
C LEU A 83 -24.03 17.20 -9.33
N SER A 84 -22.82 17.73 -9.15
CA SER A 84 -22.58 18.95 -8.35
C SER A 84 -23.15 20.21 -9.03
N LEU A 85 -23.09 20.29 -10.36
CA LEU A 85 -23.68 21.41 -11.14
C LEU A 85 -25.21 21.39 -11.17
N ARG A 86 -25.84 20.20 -11.11
CA ARG A 86 -27.31 20.06 -11.08
C ARG A 86 -27.92 20.37 -9.71
N LYS A 87 -27.11 20.38 -8.63
CA LYS A 87 -27.53 20.64 -7.25
C LYS A 87 -27.33 22.08 -6.78
N ARG A 88 -27.16 23.07 -7.67
CA ARG A 88 -27.29 24.47 -7.26
C ARG A 88 -28.79 24.80 -7.12
N PRO A 89 -29.37 24.89 -5.90
CA PRO A 89 -30.66 25.55 -5.78
C PRO A 89 -30.48 27.00 -6.22
N LEU A 90 -31.41 27.50 -7.03
CA LEU A 90 -31.65 28.93 -7.23
C LEU A 90 -31.88 29.53 -5.84
N LYS A 91 -30.81 29.99 -5.20
CA LYS A 91 -30.90 30.74 -3.96
C LYS A 91 -31.39 32.12 -4.36
N ASN A 92 -32.69 32.31 -4.14
CA ASN A 92 -33.46 33.55 -4.17
C ASN A 92 -32.58 34.82 -4.17
N GLN A 93 -32.64 35.56 -5.27
CA GLN A 93 -32.49 37.01 -5.21
C GLN A 93 -33.71 37.54 -4.44
N VAL A 94 -33.44 38.07 -3.25
CA VAL A 94 -34.29 39.03 -2.55
C VAL A 94 -33.71 40.40 -2.86
#